data_AF-A0A1H1PRK6-F1
#
_entry.id   AF-A0A1H1PRK6-F1
#
_cell.length_a   1.000
_cell.length_b   1.000
_cell.length_c   1.000
_cell.angle_alpha   90.00
_cell.angle_beta   90.00
_cell.angle_gamma   90.00
#
_symmetry.space_group_name_H-M   'P 1'
#
loop_
_entity.id
_entity.type
_entity.pdbx_description
1 polymer ?
#
loop_
_entity_poly.entity_id
_entity_poly.type
_entity_poly.pdbx_seq_one_letter_code
_entity_poly.pdbx_strand_id
1 'polypeptide(L)'
;MTTHLSHSFSGALRTFSFWIANGTLGQPILEGIDYRFVLSEEPSVLEQLYAVFANVIELDEDGRVLNAKYAERRAAAWLRSYLDRDYTVEPALQDWELALHEPPPRIDPIDR
;
A
#
# COMPACT_ATOMS: atom_id res chain seq x y z
N MET A 1 16.55 0.66 -23.32
CA MET A 1 15.10 0.81 -23.58
C MET A 1 14.46 1.16 -22.25
N THR A 2 13.58 2.16 -22.22
CA THR A 2 12.81 2.52 -21.02
C THR A 2 11.44 1.85 -21.09
N THR A 3 10.95 1.38 -19.95
CA THR A 3 9.64 0.72 -19.83
C THR A 3 8.77 1.55 -18.91
N HIS A 4 7.55 1.86 -19.34
CA HIS A 4 6.55 2.49 -18.49
C HIS A 4 5.73 1.41 -17.76
N LEU A 5 5.19 1.76 -16.60
CA LEU A 5 4.23 0.90 -15.89
C LEU A 5 2.96 0.71 -16.74
N SER A 6 2.34 -0.46 -16.62
CA SER A 6 1.09 -0.75 -17.32
C SER A 6 -0.04 0.19 -16.86
N HIS A 7 -1.03 0.41 -17.73
CA HIS A 7 -2.24 1.14 -17.34
C HIS A 7 -2.99 0.45 -16.19
N SER A 8 -2.89 -0.87 -16.08
CA SER A 8 -3.52 -1.65 -15.02
C SER A 8 -2.89 -1.32 -13.66
N PHE A 9 -1.56 -1.34 -13.56
CA PHE A 9 -0.86 -0.98 -12.33
C PHE A 9 -1.05 0.51 -11.98
N SER A 10 -0.93 1.40 -12.97
CA SER A 10 -1.21 2.83 -12.79
C SER A 10 -2.63 3.07 -12.25
N GLY A 11 -3.62 2.34 -12.77
CA GLY A 11 -4.99 2.35 -12.27
C GLY A 11 -5.12 1.85 -10.83
N ALA A 12 -4.45 0.75 -10.48
CA ALA A 12 -4.48 0.21 -9.13
C ALA A 12 -3.87 1.18 -8.11
N LEU A 13 -2.67 1.72 -8.41
CA LEU A 13 -1.96 2.65 -7.54
C LEU A 13 -2.78 3.93 -7.31
N ARG A 14 -3.27 4.59 -8.38
CA ARG A 14 -4.05 5.83 -8.22
C ARG A 14 -5.30 5.60 -7.37
N THR A 15 -5.93 4.43 -7.50
CA THR A 15 -7.18 4.15 -6.83
C THR A 15 -6.93 3.80 -5.36
N PHE A 16 -5.83 3.11 -5.06
CA PHE A 16 -5.34 2.92 -3.70
C PHE A 16 -5.11 4.25 -2.98
N SER A 17 -4.37 5.17 -3.59
CA SER A 17 -4.16 6.52 -3.08
C SER A 17 -5.46 7.30 -2.89
N PHE A 18 -6.41 7.16 -3.83
CA PHE A 18 -7.73 7.77 -3.73
C PHE A 18 -8.49 7.28 -2.50
N TRP A 19 -8.54 5.97 -2.24
CA TRP A 19 -9.24 5.44 -1.07
C TRP A 19 -8.60 5.87 0.26
N ILE A 20 -7.26 5.96 0.30
CA ILE A 20 -6.54 6.51 1.45
C ILE A 20 -7.01 7.95 1.72
N ALA A 21 -6.90 8.83 0.71
CA ALA A 21 -7.25 10.25 0.85
C ALA A 21 -8.74 10.46 1.15
N ASN A 22 -9.61 9.63 0.58
CA ASN A 22 -11.05 9.69 0.77
C ASN A 22 -11.51 9.13 2.14
N GLY A 23 -10.64 8.48 2.91
CA GLY A 23 -11.03 7.85 4.18
C GLY A 23 -11.85 6.57 4.02
N THR A 24 -11.74 5.88 2.88
CA THR A 24 -12.54 4.69 2.54
C THR A 24 -11.69 3.47 2.19
N LEU A 25 -10.46 3.39 2.68
CA LEU A 25 -9.56 2.27 2.44
C LEU A 25 -10.10 0.96 3.04
N GLY A 26 -10.04 -0.12 2.27
CA GLY A 26 -10.11 -1.48 2.81
C GLY A 26 -11.46 -1.88 3.40
N GLN A 27 -12.57 -1.29 2.94
CA GLN A 27 -13.90 -1.64 3.43
C GLN A 27 -14.13 -3.17 3.40
N PRO A 28 -14.63 -3.78 4.49
CA PRO A 28 -15.11 -3.16 5.74
C PRO A 28 -14.05 -3.05 6.86
N ILE A 29 -12.78 -3.39 6.62
CA ILE A 29 -11.74 -3.52 7.66
C ILE A 29 -11.60 -2.22 8.48
N LEU A 30 -11.52 -1.07 7.82
CA LEU A 30 -11.37 0.25 8.46
C LEU A 30 -12.70 1.02 8.55
N GLU A 31 -13.84 0.36 8.35
CA GLU A 31 -15.14 1.02 8.40
C GLU A 31 -15.38 1.64 9.78
N GLY A 32 -15.71 2.94 9.80
CA GLY A 32 -15.95 3.70 11.03
C GLY A 32 -14.70 4.16 11.77
N ILE A 33 -13.49 3.87 11.27
CA ILE A 33 -12.22 4.30 11.88
C ILE A 33 -11.68 5.52 11.12
N ASP A 34 -11.53 6.67 11.80
CA ASP A 34 -10.88 7.85 11.19
C ASP A 34 -9.36 7.75 11.31
N TYR A 35 -8.73 7.13 10.31
CA TYR A 35 -7.28 6.91 10.27
C TYR A 35 -6.49 8.06 9.62
N ARG A 36 -7.17 9.05 9.00
CA ARG A 36 -6.50 10.08 8.20
C ARG A 36 -5.59 10.97 9.03
N PHE A 37 -5.96 11.23 10.29
CA PHE A 37 -5.14 11.98 11.24
C PHE A 37 -3.78 11.32 11.46
N VAL A 38 -3.75 10.00 11.65
CA VAL A 38 -2.48 9.29 11.85
C VAL A 38 -1.63 9.33 10.59
N LEU A 39 -2.23 9.18 9.40
CA LEU A 39 -1.49 9.27 8.14
C LEU A 39 -0.93 10.68 7.85
N SER A 40 -1.54 11.74 8.39
CA SER A 40 -1.03 13.11 8.23
C SER A 40 0.07 13.47 9.23
N GLU A 41 -0.01 12.97 10.46
CA GLU A 41 0.94 13.31 11.53
C GLU A 41 2.15 12.37 11.57
N GLU A 42 2.01 11.12 11.10
CA GLU A 42 3.05 10.10 11.18
C GLU A 42 3.43 9.56 9.78
N PRO A 43 4.41 10.18 9.10
CA PRO A 43 4.80 9.80 7.74
C PRO A 43 5.24 8.33 7.61
N SER A 44 5.81 7.74 8.67
CA SER A 44 6.20 6.32 8.68
C SER A 44 5.00 5.37 8.58
N VAL A 45 3.81 5.79 9.05
CA VAL A 45 2.60 4.98 8.91
C VAL A 45 2.15 4.95 7.46
N LEU A 46 2.20 6.10 6.78
CA LEU A 46 1.90 6.18 5.36
C LEU A 46 2.92 5.39 4.51
N GLU A 47 4.21 5.50 4.84
CA GLU A 47 5.28 4.73 4.20
C GLU A 47 5.01 3.22 4.29
N GLN A 48 4.77 2.71 5.50
CA GLN A 48 4.51 1.29 5.72
C GLN A 48 3.22 0.82 5.03
N LEU A 49 2.18 1.67 4.99
CA LEU A 49 0.93 1.37 4.28
C LEU A 49 1.16 1.13 2.78
N TYR A 50 1.98 1.98 2.15
CA TYR A 50 2.37 1.82 0.76
C TYR A 50 3.29 0.63 0.54
N ALA A 51 4.21 0.36 1.46
CA ALA A 51 5.07 -0.81 1.39
C ALA A 51 4.25 -2.11 1.38
N VAL A 52 3.28 -2.27 2.29
CA VAL A 52 2.42 -3.46 2.31
C VAL A 52 1.65 -3.62 0.99
N PHE A 53 1.07 -2.54 0.47
CA PHE A 53 0.36 -2.61 -0.81
C PHE A 53 1.29 -2.98 -1.97
N ALA A 54 2.47 -2.36 -2.04
CA ALA A 54 3.44 -2.57 -3.11
C ALA A 54 4.11 -3.95 -3.07
N ASN A 55 4.34 -4.49 -1.86
CA ASN A 55 4.92 -5.82 -1.69
C ASN A 55 3.92 -6.91 -2.07
N VAL A 56 2.63 -6.73 -1.74
CA VAL A 56 1.59 -7.75 -1.95
C VAL A 56 1.02 -7.75 -3.37
N ILE A 57 1.11 -6.64 -4.11
CA ILE A 57 0.50 -6.56 -5.44
C ILE A 57 1.18 -7.50 -6.45
N GLU A 58 0.39 -8.35 -7.10
CA GLU A 58 0.83 -9.33 -8.09
C GLU A 58 0.49 -8.83 -9.50
N LEU A 59 1.43 -9.03 -10.42
CA LEU A 59 1.32 -8.66 -11.83
C LEU A 59 1.54 -9.89 -12.73
N ASP A 60 0.82 -9.97 -13.86
CA ASP A 60 1.16 -10.90 -14.94
C ASP A 60 2.36 -10.41 -15.79
N GLU A 61 2.75 -11.20 -16.79
CA GLU A 61 3.88 -10.88 -17.69
C GLU A 61 3.69 -9.57 -18.48
N ASP A 62 2.45 -9.14 -18.70
CA ASP A 62 2.11 -7.88 -19.36
C ASP A 62 1.97 -6.71 -18.35
N GLY A 63 2.25 -6.96 -17.07
CA GLY A 63 2.10 -6.00 -15.99
C GLY A 63 0.65 -5.76 -15.56
N ARG A 64 -0.30 -6.61 -15.92
CA ARG A 64 -1.70 -6.50 -15.45
C ARG A 64 -1.80 -6.95 -14.00
N VAL A 65 -2.50 -6.15 -13.20
CA VAL A 65 -2.71 -6.44 -11.78
C VAL A 65 -3.68 -7.60 -11.59
N LEU A 66 -3.27 -8.59 -10.80
CA LEU A 66 -4.03 -9.81 -10.54
C LEU A 66 -4.82 -9.77 -9.23
N ASN A 67 -4.34 -9.03 -8.22
CA ASN A 67 -4.82 -9.17 -6.84
C ASN A 67 -5.05 -7.82 -6.10
N ALA A 68 -5.37 -6.71 -6.81
CA ALA A 68 -5.47 -5.36 -6.22
C ALA A 68 -6.28 -5.28 -4.91
N LYS A 69 -7.44 -5.95 -4.85
CA LYS A 69 -8.29 -5.98 -3.65
C LYS A 69 -7.72 -6.83 -2.52
N TYR A 70 -6.89 -7.81 -2.82
CA TYR A 70 -6.14 -8.51 -1.78
C TYR A 70 -5.06 -7.61 -1.20
N ALA A 71 -4.22 -6.98 -2.04
CA ALA A 71 -3.18 -6.04 -1.59
C ALA A 71 -3.76 -4.89 -0.74
N GLU A 72 -4.88 -4.30 -1.17
CA GLU A 72 -5.60 -3.29 -0.39
C GLU A 72 -6.06 -3.79 0.98
N ARG A 73 -6.63 -5.01 1.05
CA ARG A 73 -7.07 -5.61 2.32
C ARG A 73 -5.91 -5.88 3.26
N ARG A 74 -4.75 -6.30 2.74
CA ARG A 74 -3.54 -6.53 3.55
C ARG A 74 -3.03 -5.22 4.14
N ALA A 75 -2.94 -4.17 3.33
CA ALA A 75 -2.56 -2.83 3.78
C ALA A 75 -3.54 -2.28 4.85
N ALA A 76 -4.84 -2.46 4.63
CA ALA A 76 -5.88 -2.04 5.59
C ALA A 76 -5.84 -2.84 6.90
N ALA A 77 -5.58 -4.14 6.84
CA ALA A 77 -5.44 -4.99 8.02
C ALA A 77 -4.22 -4.57 8.86
N TRP A 78 -3.09 -4.28 8.20
CA TRP A 78 -1.92 -3.71 8.87
C TRP A 78 -2.28 -2.39 9.57
N LEU A 79 -2.92 -1.44 8.86
CA LEU A 79 -3.28 -0.14 9.44
C LEU A 79 -4.24 -0.31 10.62
N ARG A 80 -5.21 -1.23 10.53
CA ARG A 80 -6.10 -1.51 11.65
C ARG A 80 -5.34 -2.06 12.85
N SER A 81 -4.39 -2.97 12.65
CA SER A 81 -3.56 -3.50 13.75
C SER A 81 -2.66 -2.44 14.40
N TYR A 82 -2.31 -1.40 13.64
CA TYR A 82 -1.59 -0.23 14.17
C TYR A 82 -2.49 0.63 15.07
N LEU A 83 -3.75 0.82 14.67
CA LEU A 83 -4.71 1.70 15.35
C LEU A 83 -5.41 1.03 16.54
N ASP A 84 -5.65 -0.28 16.44
CA ASP A 84 -6.39 -1.08 17.40
C ASP A 84 -5.53 -2.27 17.84
N ARG A 85 -5.00 -2.19 19.06
CA ARG A 85 -4.13 -3.24 19.63
C ARG A 85 -4.86 -4.56 19.89
N ASP A 86 -6.18 -4.55 19.95
CA ASP A 86 -6.99 -5.75 20.12
C ASP A 86 -7.35 -6.40 18.78
N TYR A 87 -7.08 -5.74 17.65
CA TYR A 87 -7.29 -6.29 16.33
C TYR A 87 -6.18 -7.28 15.94
N THR A 88 -6.58 -8.52 15.65
CA THR A 88 -5.67 -9.55 15.13
C THR A 88 -5.85 -9.72 13.62
N VAL A 89 -4.74 -9.62 12.88
CA VAL A 89 -4.72 -9.79 11.42
C VAL A 89 -4.69 -11.28 11.10
N GLU A 90 -5.70 -11.76 10.37
CA GLU A 90 -5.78 -13.16 9.92
C GLU A 90 -5.93 -13.25 8.40
N PRO A 91 -5.01 -13.95 7.69
CA PRO A 91 -3.78 -14.56 8.20
C PRO A 91 -2.78 -13.51 8.68
N ALA A 92 -1.91 -13.88 9.63
CA ALA A 92 -0.86 -12.99 10.13
C ALA A 92 -0.02 -12.38 8.99
N LEU A 93 0.37 -11.12 9.15
CA LEU A 93 1.26 -10.43 8.21
C LEU A 93 2.62 -11.12 8.19
N GLN A 94 3.12 -11.38 6.99
CA GLN A 94 4.43 -11.96 6.79
C GLN A 94 5.50 -10.86 6.76
N ASP A 95 6.73 -11.19 7.16
CA ASP A 95 7.85 -10.23 7.18
C ASP A 95 8.08 -9.58 5.81
N TRP A 96 7.89 -10.33 4.72
CA TRP A 96 8.03 -9.81 3.36
C TRP A 96 6.91 -8.83 2.97
N GLU A 97 5.71 -8.96 3.54
CA GLU A 97 4.64 -7.97 3.34
C GLU A 97 5.04 -6.64 4.00
N LEU A 98 5.76 -6.70 5.12
CA LEU A 98 6.16 -5.54 5.92
C LEU A 98 7.50 -4.92 5.51
N ALA A 99 8.27 -5.56 4.65
CA ALA A 99 9.61 -5.12 4.30
C ALA A 99 9.63 -3.71 3.68
N LEU A 100 10.47 -2.83 4.24
CA LEU A 100 10.80 -1.53 3.63
C LEU A 100 12.06 -1.72 2.77
N HIS A 101 11.90 -1.66 1.45
CA HIS A 101 13.02 -1.73 0.51
C HIS A 101 13.75 -0.39 0.42
N GLU A 102 15.07 -0.44 0.18
CA GLU A 102 15.91 0.77 0.09
C GLU A 102 15.38 1.76 -0.96
N PRO A 103 15.36 3.07 -0.65
CA PRO A 103 14.96 4.08 -1.62
C PRO A 103 15.99 4.21 -2.74
N PRO A 104 15.59 4.72 -3.92
CA PRO A 104 16.54 5.07 -4.97
C PRO A 104 17.50 6.18 -4.52
N PRO A 105 18.64 6.37 -5.22
CA PRO A 105 19.52 7.51 -4.98
C PRO A 105 18.77 8.85 -5.06
N ARG A 106 19.20 9.84 -4.26
CA ARG A 106 18.59 11.19 -4.24
C ARG A 106 18.84 12.03 -5.50
N ILE A 107 19.72 11.58 -6.39
CA ILE A 107 20.09 12.25 -7.62
C ILE A 107 19.80 11.29 -8.76
N ASP A 108 19.01 11.73 -9.73
CA ASP A 108 18.64 10.90 -10.85
C ASP A 108 19.87 10.58 -11.71
N PRO A 109 20.04 9.33 -12.16
CA PRO A 109 21.16 8.96 -13.03
C PRO A 109 21.19 9.71 -14.36
N ILE A 110 20.06 10.27 -14.79
CA ILE A 110 19.90 10.99 -16.06
C ILE A 110 20.38 12.45 -15.94
N ASP A 111 20.51 12.98 -14.73
CA ASP A 111 20.96 14.35 -14.46
C ASP A 111 22.50 14.46 -14.33
N ARG A 112 23.25 13.43 -14.76
CA ARG A 112 24.72 13.40 -14.81
C ARG A 112 25.27 13.50 -16.22
#